data_AF-A0A117L8C5-F1
#
_entry.id   AF-A0A117L8C5-F1
#
_cell.length_a   1.000
_cell.length_b   1.000
_cell.length_c   1.000
_cell.angle_alpha   90.00
_cell.angle_beta   90.00
_cell.angle_gamma   90.00
#
_symmetry.space_group_name_H-M   'P 1'
#
loop_
_entity.id
_entity.type
_entity.pdbx_description
1 polymer ?
#
loop_
_entity_poly.entity_id
_entity_poly.type
_entity_poly.pdbx_seq_one_letter_code
_entity_poly.pdbx_strand_id
1 'polypeptide(L)'
;MTAVSLKVVIAEDDPATAEYLKKIIEEVPDVEVVSIAGNGKEAIRQVEIHQPDVVFLDIDMPEMNGVEAAQELAEMRPGLYFVFATAYPDYTLEASGKLCLQVNHITLFCTQVTGFS
;
A
#
# COMPACT_ATOMS: atom_id res chain seq x y z
N MET A 1 -8.94 20.39 19.06
CA MET A 1 -7.71 20.04 18.34
C MET A 1 -8.08 18.88 17.45
N THR A 2 -8.24 19.09 16.15
CA THR A 2 -8.51 17.99 15.21
C THR A 2 -7.19 17.25 15.03
N ALA A 3 -7.06 16.07 15.62
CA ALA A 3 -5.96 15.18 15.26
C ALA A 3 -6.08 14.91 13.76
N VAL A 4 -5.00 15.16 13.01
CA VAL A 4 -4.96 14.87 11.58
C VAL A 4 -4.77 13.37 11.47
N SER A 5 -5.81 12.64 11.07
CA SER A 5 -5.70 11.21 10.80
C SER A 5 -4.97 10.99 9.48
N LEU A 6 -3.98 10.11 9.52
CA LEU A 6 -3.25 9.65 8.35
C LEU A 6 -4.14 8.65 7.59
N LYS A 7 -4.48 8.98 6.35
CA LYS A 7 -5.44 8.21 5.55
C LYS A 7 -4.73 7.12 4.76
N VAL A 8 -5.26 5.92 4.79
CA VAL A 8 -4.68 4.73 4.16
C VAL A 8 -5.64 4.10 3.17
N VAL A 9 -5.13 3.73 1.99
CA VAL A 9 -5.81 2.79 1.09
C VAL A 9 -5.08 1.46 1.13
N ILE A 10 -5.81 0.36 1.13
CA ILE A 10 -5.27 -1.00 1.00
C ILE A 10 -5.62 -1.53 -0.38
N ALA A 11 -4.66 -2.13 -1.08
CA ALA A 11 -4.87 -2.86 -2.32
C ALA A 11 -4.45 -4.32 -2.09
N GLU A 12 -5.43 -5.21 -2.01
CA GLU A 12 -5.31 -6.62 -1.64
C GLU A 12 -6.53 -7.35 -2.20
N ASP A 13 -6.31 -8.39 -3.00
CA ASP A 13 -7.38 -9.08 -3.72
C ASP A 13 -8.06 -10.18 -2.88
N ASP A 14 -7.42 -10.65 -1.80
CA ASP A 14 -8.05 -11.51 -0.80
C ASP A 14 -8.77 -10.68 0.28
N PRO A 15 -10.13 -10.68 0.33
CA PRO A 15 -10.87 -9.92 1.32
C PRO A 15 -10.55 -10.28 2.78
N ALA A 16 -10.16 -11.52 3.06
CA ALA A 16 -9.81 -11.94 4.40
C ALA A 16 -8.48 -11.32 4.85
N THR A 17 -7.50 -11.29 3.96
CA THR A 17 -6.20 -10.66 4.17
C THR A 17 -6.33 -9.15 4.27
N ALA A 18 -7.15 -8.52 3.41
CA ALA A 18 -7.42 -7.08 3.46
C ALA A 18 -8.04 -6.64 4.79
N GLU A 19 -9.03 -7.39 5.30
CA GLU A 19 -9.68 -7.11 6.58
C GLU A 19 -8.73 -7.33 7.77
N TYR A 20 -7.83 -8.32 7.68
CA TYR A 20 -6.79 -8.53 8.67
C TYR A 20 -5.78 -7.37 8.71
N LEU A 21 -5.27 -6.95 7.54
CA LEU A 21 -4.37 -5.80 7.40
C LEU A 21 -5.03 -4.53 7.94
N LYS A 22 -6.29 -4.28 7.59
CA LYS A 22 -7.05 -3.13 8.08
C LYS A 22 -7.05 -3.06 9.61
N LYS A 23 -7.37 -4.18 10.28
CA LYS A 23 -7.39 -4.23 11.76
C LYS A 23 -6.04 -3.88 12.36
N ILE A 24 -4.95 -4.42 11.80
CA ILE A 24 -3.59 -4.11 12.28
C ILE A 24 -3.25 -2.63 12.07
N ILE A 25 -3.60 -2.07 10.90
CA ILE A 25 -3.31 -0.68 10.57
C ILE A 25 -4.09 0.27 11.49
N GLU A 26 -5.37 -0.02 11.75
CA GLU A 26 -6.23 0.81 12.61
C GLU A 26 -5.93 0.67 14.12
N GLU A 27 -5.07 -0.27 14.54
CA GLU A 27 -4.52 -0.29 15.90
C GLU A 27 -3.53 0.87 16.14
N VAL A 28 -2.99 1.46 15.07
CA VAL A 28 -2.09 2.61 15.16
C VAL A 28 -2.92 3.88 15.43
N PRO A 29 -2.62 4.65 16.48
CA PRO A 29 -3.30 5.92 16.75
C PRO A 29 -3.19 6.88 15.57
N ASP A 30 -4.27 7.63 15.33
CA ASP A 30 -4.34 8.65 14.28
C ASP A 30 -4.13 8.10 12.85
N VAL A 31 -4.48 6.83 12.59
CA VAL A 31 -4.50 6.21 11.25
C VAL A 31 -5.90 5.72 10.93
N GLU A 32 -6.34 5.92 9.68
CA GLU A 32 -7.67 5.51 9.21
C GLU A 32 -7.57 4.83 7.84
N VAL A 33 -8.14 3.63 7.70
CA VAL A 33 -8.25 2.96 6.41
C VAL A 33 -9.52 3.45 5.71
N VAL A 34 -9.33 4.33 4.73
CA VAL A 34 -10.43 5.02 4.03
C VAL A 34 -11.01 4.22 2.87
N SER A 35 -10.26 3.25 2.32
CA SER A 35 -10.75 2.38 1.27
C SER A 35 -9.93 1.10 1.12
N ILE A 36 -10.56 0.08 0.54
CA ILE A 36 -9.93 -1.19 0.12
C ILE A 36 -10.19 -1.39 -1.37
N ALA A 37 -9.16 -1.78 -2.10
CA ALA A 37 -9.17 -2.08 -3.52
C ALA A 37 -8.76 -3.55 -3.75
N GLY A 38 -9.44 -4.24 -4.67
CA GLY A 38 -9.13 -5.65 -4.99
C GLY A 38 -8.17 -5.86 -6.16
N ASN A 39 -7.64 -4.77 -6.74
CA ASN A 39 -6.62 -4.81 -7.80
C ASN A 39 -5.95 -3.43 -7.97
N GLY A 40 -4.87 -3.37 -8.77
CA GLY A 40 -4.13 -2.14 -9.02
C GLY A 40 -4.94 -1.00 -9.66
N LYS A 41 -5.87 -1.29 -10.58
CA LYS A 41 -6.72 -0.26 -11.21
C LYS A 41 -7.72 0.34 -10.24
N GLU A 42 -8.35 -0.51 -9.44
CA GLU A 42 -9.22 -0.10 -8.34
C GLU A 42 -8.40 0.76 -7.36
N ALA A 43 -7.17 0.38 -7.03
CA ALA A 43 -6.29 1.13 -6.12
C ALA A 43 -6.03 2.56 -6.62
N ILE A 44 -5.71 2.73 -7.90
CA ILE A 44 -5.55 4.05 -8.54
C ILE A 44 -6.80 4.90 -8.37
N ARG A 45 -7.97 4.34 -8.72
CA ARG A 45 -9.26 5.03 -8.58
C ARG A 45 -9.54 5.42 -7.13
N GLN A 46 -9.25 4.54 -6.18
CA GLN A 46 -9.47 4.81 -4.76
C GLN A 46 -8.54 5.92 -4.24
N VAL A 47 -7.29 5.98 -4.73
CA VAL A 47 -6.33 7.03 -4.39
C VAL A 47 -6.78 8.39 -4.92
N GLU A 48 -7.31 8.46 -6.15
CA GLU A 48 -7.86 9.70 -6.71
C GLU A 48 -9.04 10.23 -5.89
N ILE A 49 -9.95 9.34 -5.48
CA ILE A 49 -11.16 9.69 -4.73
C ILE A 49 -10.83 10.15 -3.31
N HIS A 50 -10.02 9.36 -2.58
CA HIS A 50 -9.84 9.56 -1.14
C HIS A 50 -8.61 10.41 -0.79
N GLN A 51 -7.72 10.61 -1.75
CA GLN A 51 -6.44 11.31 -1.57
C GLN A 51 -5.72 10.85 -0.28
N PRO A 52 -5.41 9.54 -0.13
CA PRO A 52 -4.77 9.00 1.07
C PRO A 52 -3.32 9.46 1.21
N ASP A 53 -2.72 9.34 2.38
CA ASP A 53 -1.31 9.65 2.59
C ASP A 53 -0.41 8.44 2.30
N VAL A 54 -0.95 7.23 2.49
CA VAL A 54 -0.25 5.96 2.31
C VAL A 54 -1.11 4.96 1.55
N VAL A 55 -0.49 4.14 0.70
CA VAL A 55 -1.12 2.98 0.07
C VAL A 55 -0.37 1.71 0.50
N PHE A 56 -1.09 0.75 1.06
CA PHE A 56 -0.62 -0.61 1.22
C PHE A 56 -0.95 -1.40 -0.04
N LEU A 57 0.03 -2.08 -0.62
CA LEU A 57 -0.11 -2.80 -1.90
C LEU A 57 0.38 -4.24 -1.73
N ASP A 58 -0.47 -5.22 -2.00
CA ASP A 58 0.05 -6.52 -2.41
C ASP A 58 0.67 -6.42 -3.82
N ILE A 59 1.63 -7.29 -4.11
CA ILE A 59 2.30 -7.36 -5.41
C ILE A 59 1.45 -8.15 -6.40
N ASP A 60 0.96 -9.32 -6.01
CA ASP A 60 0.36 -10.29 -6.93
C ASP A 60 -1.18 -10.15 -6.97
N MET A 61 -1.64 -9.05 -7.55
CA MET A 61 -3.07 -8.79 -7.76
C MET A 61 -3.53 -9.05 -9.21
N PRO A 62 -4.82 -9.40 -9.43
CA PRO A 62 -5.39 -9.55 -10.77
C PRO A 62 -5.49 -8.20 -11.50
N GLU A 63 -5.65 -8.24 -12.83
CA GLU A 63 -5.80 -7.09 -13.75
C GLU A 63 -4.61 -6.13 -13.87
N MET A 64 -4.04 -5.68 -12.75
CA MET A 64 -2.89 -4.81 -12.63
C MET A 64 -2.21 -5.10 -11.30
N ASN A 65 -0.91 -5.40 -11.36
CA ASN A 65 -0.16 -5.80 -10.18
C ASN A 65 0.21 -4.57 -9.31
N GLY A 66 0.66 -4.80 -8.08
CA GLY A 66 0.96 -3.73 -7.14
C GLY A 66 2.13 -2.84 -7.55
N VAL A 67 3.11 -3.38 -8.28
CA VAL A 67 4.29 -2.64 -8.74
C VAL A 67 3.91 -1.68 -9.87
N GLU A 68 3.13 -2.15 -10.85
CA GLU A 68 2.57 -1.32 -11.92
C GLU A 68 1.70 -0.20 -11.35
N ALA A 69 0.82 -0.52 -10.40
CA ALA A 69 -0.01 0.48 -9.73
C ALA A 69 0.84 1.52 -8.96
N ALA A 70 1.89 1.10 -8.25
CA ALA A 70 2.78 2.01 -7.54
C ALA A 70 3.53 2.96 -8.49
N GLN A 71 3.99 2.46 -9.65
CA GLN A 71 4.64 3.28 -10.68
C GLN A 71 3.72 4.38 -11.19
N GLU A 72 2.50 4.02 -11.60
CA GLU A 72 1.53 4.99 -12.14
C GLU A 72 1.12 6.01 -11.06
N LEU A 73 0.88 5.54 -9.83
CA LEU A 73 0.56 6.39 -8.68
C LEU A 73 1.71 7.33 -8.30
N ALA A 74 2.96 6.90 -8.41
CA ALA A 74 4.13 7.74 -8.11
C ALA A 74 4.28 8.89 -9.11
N GLU A 75 3.97 8.64 -10.39
CA GLU A 75 3.93 9.69 -11.41
C GLU A 75 2.78 10.67 -11.17
N MET A 76 1.60 10.17 -10.83
CA MET A 76 0.42 11.01 -10.55
C MET A 76 0.53 11.79 -9.24
N ARG A 77 1.18 11.23 -8.22
CA ARG A 77 1.24 11.79 -6.87
C ARG A 77 2.60 11.59 -6.20
N PRO A 78 3.58 12.46 -6.48
CA PRO A 78 4.96 12.38 -5.95
C PRO A 78 5.12 12.44 -4.42
N GLY A 79 4.04 12.73 -3.67
CA GLY A 79 4.03 12.77 -2.21
C GLY A 79 3.35 11.55 -1.55
N LEU A 80 2.93 10.56 -2.34
CA LEU A 80 2.27 9.36 -1.84
C LEU A 80 3.32 8.36 -1.32
N TYR A 81 3.07 7.80 -0.14
CA TYR A 81 3.90 6.74 0.41
C TYR A 81 3.36 5.36 0.04
N PHE A 82 4.25 4.44 -0.25
CA PHE A 82 3.90 3.07 -0.63
C PHE A 82 4.45 2.09 0.39
N VAL A 83 3.60 1.17 0.83
CA VAL A 83 3.98 0.04 1.67
C VAL A 83 3.60 -1.25 0.94
N PHE A 84 4.58 -1.99 0.44
CA PHE A 84 4.29 -3.30 -0.14
C PHE A 84 4.08 -4.33 0.96
N ALA A 85 2.96 -5.03 0.94
CA ALA A 85 2.59 -6.06 1.89
C ALA A 85 2.42 -7.38 1.15
N THR A 86 3.46 -8.21 1.09
CA THR A 86 3.42 -9.47 0.36
C THR A 86 3.96 -10.64 1.19
N ALA A 87 3.47 -11.83 0.89
CA ALA A 87 3.99 -13.10 1.42
C ALA A 87 5.14 -13.68 0.57
N TYR A 88 5.46 -13.10 -0.59
CA TYR A 88 6.50 -13.60 -1.49
C TYR A 88 7.89 -13.05 -1.16
N PRO A 89 8.86 -13.90 -0.78
CA PRO A 89 10.20 -13.47 -0.38
C PRO A 89 11.09 -13.01 -1.54
N ASP A 90 10.75 -13.34 -2.79
CA ASP A 90 11.64 -13.05 -3.93
C ASP A 90 11.61 -11.58 -4.37
N TYR A 91 10.52 -10.85 -4.09
CA TYR A 91 10.40 -9.42 -4.43
C TYR A 91 11.17 -8.48 -3.47
N THR A 92 11.74 -9.02 -2.40
CA THR A 92 12.58 -8.30 -1.42
C THR A 92 13.81 -7.62 -2.07
N LEU A 93 14.24 -8.09 -3.24
CA LEU A 93 15.53 -7.73 -3.85
C LEU A 93 15.48 -6.60 -4.87
N GLU A 94 14.31 -6.31 -5.46
CA GLU A 94 14.19 -5.26 -6.49
C GLU A 94 13.73 -3.90 -5.93
N ALA A 95 13.11 -3.88 -4.74
CA ALA A 95 12.80 -2.65 -4.02
C ALA A 95 14.07 -2.10 -3.36
N SER A 96 14.87 -1.36 -4.13
CA SER A 96 16.05 -0.64 -3.64
C SER A 96 15.63 0.49 -2.69
N GLY A 97 15.35 0.20 -1.42
CA GLY A 97 15.28 1.22 -0.37
C GLY A 97 14.35 0.97 0.81
N LYS A 98 14.97 1.00 1.99
CA LYS A 98 14.48 1.39 3.34
C LYS A 98 13.41 0.51 4.02
N LEU A 99 13.89 -0.17 5.07
CA LEU A 99 13.13 -0.79 6.16
C LEU A 99 12.08 -1.85 5.74
N CYS A 100 12.50 -3.11 5.85
CA CYS A 100 11.63 -4.27 5.85
C CYS A 100 11.15 -4.51 7.29
N LEU A 101 9.83 -4.54 7.52
CA LEU A 101 9.25 -4.99 8.79
C LEU A 101 8.45 -6.26 8.54
N GLN A 102 8.84 -7.35 9.21
CA GLN A 102 8.08 -8.59 9.16
C GLN A 102 7.04 -8.58 10.27
N VAL A 103 5.76 -8.63 9.90
CA VAL A 103 4.63 -8.74 10.82
C VAL A 103 3.96 -10.08 10.57
N ASN A 104 4.20 -11.05 11.47
CA ASN A 104 3.77 -12.44 11.31
C ASN A 104 4.27 -13.07 9.99
N HIS A 105 3.36 -13.30 9.04
CA HIS A 105 3.61 -13.88 7.72
C HIS A 105 3.61 -12.84 6.58
N ILE A 106 3.48 -11.55 6.91
CA ILE A 106 3.44 -10.45 5.94
C ILE A 106 4.75 -9.67 6.03
N THR A 107 5.38 -9.48 4.87
CA THR A 107 6.58 -8.66 4.75
C THR A 107 6.18 -7.27 4.28
N LEU A 108 6.43 -6.25 5.10
CA LEU A 108 6.15 -4.85 4.78
C LEU A 108 7.42 -4.16 4.28
N PHE A 109 7.37 -3.56 3.08
CA PHE A 109 8.44 -2.73 2.53
C PHE A 109 7.96 -1.30 2.37
N CYS A 110 8.62 -0.35 3.04
CA CYS A 110 8.28 1.07 2.89
C CYS A 110 9.23 1.73 1.90
N THR A 111 8.74 2.15 0.74
CA THR A 111 9.55 2.91 -0.21
C THR A 111 8.91 4.24 -0.56
N GLN A 112 9.74 5.28 -0.64
CA GLN A 112 9.40 6.44 -1.46
C GLN A 112 9.91 6.11 -2.85
N VAL A 113 8.99 5.97 -3.81
CA VAL A 113 9.31 5.73 -5.21
C VAL A 113 9.93 7.01 -5.79
N THR A 114 11.19 7.26 -5.46
CA THR A 114 12.01 8.26 -6.14
C THR A 114 12.85 7.54 -7.19
N GLY A 115 12.30 7.37 -8.39
CA GLY A 115 13.02 6.94 -9.58
C GLY A 115 13.01 5.44 -9.82
N PHE A 116 11.99 4.96 -10.54
CA PHE A 116 12.16 3.83 -11.43
C PHE A 116 12.83 4.38 -12.70
N SER A 117 14.12 4.13 -12.87
CA SER A 117 14.86 4.41 -14.11
C SER A 117 15.43 3.13 -14.68
#